data_AF-A0A1H4K2N2-F1
#
_entry.id   AF-A0A1H4K2N2-F1
#
_cell.length_a   1.000
_cell.length_b   1.000
_cell.length_c   1.000
_cell.angle_alpha   90.00
_cell.angle_beta   90.00
_cell.angle_gamma   90.00
#
_symmetry.space_group_name_H-M   'P 1'
#
loop_
_entity.id
_entity.type
_entity.pdbx_description
1 polymer ?
#
loop_
_entity_poly.entity_id
_entity_poly.type
_entity_poly.pdbx_seq_one_letter_code
_entity_poly.pdbx_strand_id
1 'polypeptide(L)'
;MALRATLSMTAPARGLSVVALALVLSGCAVIHTPLPETVTPGLHQVQVDGQAIQGEVRPGPTGVQLTVVGARPIGGQEIRVTTAGGLRNDQGALAKKAARATCAAAGGQFREKAIGKYDRAGAWLFAGGCA
;
A
#
# COMPACT_ATOMS: atom_id res chain seq x y z
N MET A 1 56.81 12.74 24.85
CA MET A 1 57.36 12.79 26.22
C MET A 1 56.38 12.03 27.12
N ALA A 2 56.87 10.95 27.76
CA ALA A 2 56.27 10.06 28.79
C ALA A 2 54.82 9.53 28.56
N LEU A 3 54.61 8.33 28.02
CA LEU A 3 54.63 6.99 28.68
C LEU A 3 54.00 6.94 30.08
N ARG A 4 52.86 6.24 30.18
CA ARG A 4 52.44 5.50 31.39
C ARG A 4 52.02 4.10 31.01
N ALA A 5 52.86 3.15 31.40
CA ALA A 5 52.57 1.72 31.46
C ALA A 5 52.35 1.35 32.93
N THR A 6 51.31 0.58 33.22
CA THR A 6 51.21 -0.22 34.44
C THR A 6 50.65 -1.59 34.07
N LEU A 7 51.55 -2.58 34.11
CA LEU A 7 51.33 -4.02 34.03
C LEU A 7 51.15 -4.57 35.46
N SER A 8 50.18 -5.46 35.66
CA SER A 8 50.15 -6.56 36.65
C SER A 8 48.79 -7.25 36.52
N MET A 9 48.60 -8.56 36.61
CA MET A 9 49.45 -9.73 36.77
C MET A 9 48.63 -10.94 36.28
N THR A 10 49.33 -11.92 35.74
CA THR A 10 48.96 -13.28 35.34
C THR A 10 48.31 -14.13 36.44
N ALA A 11 47.30 -14.95 36.09
CA ALA A 11 47.32 -16.41 36.28
C ALA A 11 46.16 -17.14 35.56
N PRO A 12 46.35 -18.40 35.11
CA PRO A 12 45.43 -19.16 34.26
C PRO A 12 44.61 -20.19 35.05
N ALA A 13 43.40 -20.53 34.58
CA ALA A 13 42.78 -21.81 34.91
C ALA A 13 41.92 -22.31 33.76
N ARG A 14 42.39 -23.43 33.20
CA ARG A 14 41.71 -24.27 32.23
C ARG A 14 40.35 -24.71 32.76
N GLY A 15 39.32 -24.52 31.97
CA GLY A 15 38.02 -25.15 32.12
C GLY A 15 37.44 -25.45 30.75
N LEU A 16 37.80 -26.60 30.18
CA LEU A 16 37.06 -27.22 29.09
C LEU A 16 35.67 -27.57 29.61
N SER A 17 34.63 -26.87 29.13
CA SER A 17 33.25 -27.33 29.24
C SER A 17 32.48 -26.90 28.00
N VAL A 18 32.37 -27.88 27.09
CA VAL A 18 31.21 -28.21 26.27
C VAL A 18 30.44 -27.03 25.66
N VAL A 19 30.65 -26.89 24.35
CA VAL A 19 29.75 -26.27 23.38
C VAL A 19 28.30 -26.70 23.66
N ALA A 20 27.47 -25.78 24.16
CA ALA A 20 26.03 -25.85 24.05
C ALA A 20 25.59 -24.64 23.21
N LEU A 21 25.64 -24.82 21.90
CA LEU A 21 25.14 -23.88 20.91
C LEU A 21 23.60 -23.89 20.96
N ALA A 22 23.01 -23.18 21.93
CA ALA A 22 21.58 -22.93 21.92
C ALA A 22 21.29 -21.78 20.94
N LEU A 23 21.18 -22.12 19.66
CA LEU A 23 20.57 -21.26 18.64
C LEU A 23 19.08 -21.12 18.97
N VAL A 24 18.74 -20.23 19.89
CA VAL A 24 17.37 -19.75 20.05
C VAL A 24 17.14 -18.76 18.92
N LEU A 25 16.69 -19.27 17.77
CA LEU A 25 16.10 -18.46 16.72
C LEU A 25 14.87 -17.75 17.32
N SER A 26 15.11 -16.57 17.86
CA SER A 26 14.06 -15.64 18.30
C SER A 26 13.39 -15.09 17.04
N GLY A 27 12.61 -15.94 16.38
CA GLY A 27 11.69 -15.55 15.32
C GLY A 27 10.57 -14.75 15.98
N CYS A 28 10.59 -13.44 15.84
CA CYS A 28 9.40 -12.63 16.03
C CYS A 28 8.38 -13.05 14.97
N ALA A 29 7.59 -14.08 15.26
CA ALA A 29 6.38 -14.38 14.52
C ALA A 29 5.39 -13.26 14.87
N VAL A 30 5.43 -12.16 14.11
CA VAL A 30 4.38 -11.16 14.14
C VAL A 30 3.16 -11.81 13.53
N ILE A 31 2.30 -12.35 14.39
CA ILE A 31 0.96 -12.77 14.02
C ILE A 31 0.20 -11.47 13.70
N HIS A 32 0.28 -11.04 12.44
CA HIS A 32 -0.68 -10.09 11.90
C HIS A 32 -1.98 -10.88 11.69
N THR A 33 -2.88 -10.84 12.66
CA THR A 33 -4.30 -11.09 12.38
C THR A 33 -4.76 -9.97 11.45
N PRO A 34 -5.09 -10.24 10.16
CA PRO A 34 -5.70 -9.24 9.33
C PRO A 34 -7.04 -8.90 9.96
N LEU A 35 -7.18 -7.68 10.49
CA LEU A 35 -8.49 -7.14 10.78
C LEU A 35 -9.27 -7.09 9.46
N PRO A 36 -10.60 -7.29 9.46
CA PRO A 36 -11.41 -7.02 8.30
C PRO A 36 -11.23 -5.54 7.94
N GLU A 37 -10.39 -5.29 6.92
CA GLU A 37 -10.02 -3.96 6.49
C GLU A 37 -11.25 -3.34 5.83
N THR A 38 -11.94 -2.49 6.59
CA THR A 38 -13.17 -1.86 6.12
C THR A 38 -12.75 -0.64 5.33
N VAL A 39 -13.09 -0.61 4.04
CA VAL A 39 -12.79 0.54 3.18
C VAL A 39 -13.31 1.82 3.82
N THR A 40 -12.39 2.74 4.12
CA THR A 40 -12.70 4.04 4.76
C THR A 40 -12.92 5.10 3.68
N PRO A 41 -14.15 5.62 3.50
CA PRO A 41 -14.41 6.70 2.56
C PRO A 41 -13.67 7.98 2.94
N GLY A 42 -13.35 8.82 1.96
CA GLY A 42 -12.71 10.10 2.17
C GLY A 42 -11.72 10.48 1.07
N LEU A 43 -11.05 11.61 1.29
CA LEU A 43 -10.00 12.12 0.41
C LEU A 43 -8.65 11.52 0.81
N HIS A 44 -7.91 11.06 -0.20
CA HIS A 44 -6.58 10.48 -0.06
C HIS A 44 -5.64 11.15 -1.06
N GLN A 45 -4.54 11.71 -0.57
CA GLN A 45 -3.47 12.22 -1.41
C GLN A 45 -2.50 11.09 -1.73
N VAL A 46 -2.25 10.83 -3.01
CA VAL A 46 -1.35 9.78 -3.46
C VAL A 46 -0.31 10.35 -4.43
N GLN A 47 0.86 9.72 -4.45
CA GLN A 47 1.93 10.05 -5.39
C GLN A 47 2.00 8.98 -6.47
N VAL A 48 1.91 9.37 -7.74
CA VAL A 48 2.04 8.47 -8.89
C VAL A 48 3.00 9.07 -9.89
N ASP A 49 4.07 8.35 -10.23
CA ASP A 49 5.10 8.80 -11.17
C ASP A 49 5.66 10.21 -10.82
N GLY A 50 5.75 10.52 -9.52
CA GLY A 50 6.23 11.82 -9.01
C GLY A 50 5.19 12.95 -8.99
N GLN A 51 3.95 12.69 -9.41
CA GLN A 51 2.86 13.67 -9.41
C GLN A 51 1.89 13.43 -8.25
N ALA A 52 1.57 14.51 -7.53
CA ALA A 52 0.53 14.48 -6.50
C ALA A 52 -0.85 14.42 -7.15
N ILE A 53 -1.63 13.40 -6.77
CA ILE A 53 -2.98 13.15 -7.28
C ILE A 53 -3.91 13.00 -6.10
N GLN A 54 -5.07 13.64 -6.20
CA GLN A 54 -6.12 13.52 -5.21
C GLN A 54 -7.10 12.42 -5.63
N GLY A 55 -7.22 11.41 -4.79
CA GLY A 55 -8.26 10.40 -4.87
C GLY A 55 -9.35 10.65 -3.82
N GLU A 56 -10.58 10.33 -4.14
CA GLU A 56 -11.71 10.31 -3.22
C GLU A 56 -12.38 8.94 -3.30
N VAL A 57 -12.48 8.24 -2.18
CA VAL A 57 -13.29 7.01 -2.06
C VAL A 57 -14.64 7.38 -1.47
N ARG A 58 -15.72 7.04 -2.16
CA ARG A 58 -17.08 7.42 -1.74
C ARG A 58 -18.13 6.39 -2.17
N PRO A 59 -19.31 6.39 -1.52
CA PRO A 59 -20.45 5.65 -2.02
C PRO A 59 -20.77 6.13 -3.45
N GLY A 60 -21.04 5.17 -4.33
CA GLY A 60 -21.30 5.46 -5.72
C GLY A 60 -22.18 4.39 -6.36
N PRO A 61 -22.51 4.55 -7.65
CA PRO A 61 -23.28 3.55 -8.36
C PRO A 61 -22.50 2.24 -8.47
N THR A 62 -23.21 1.16 -8.80
CA THR A 62 -22.58 -0.10 -9.21
C THR A 62 -21.72 0.14 -10.45
N GLY A 63 -20.48 -0.35 -10.42
CA GLY A 63 -19.56 -0.27 -11.53
C GLY A 63 -19.79 -1.34 -12.58
N VAL A 64 -18.92 -1.33 -13.59
CA VAL A 64 -18.91 -2.35 -14.65
C VAL A 64 -17.49 -2.86 -14.86
N GLN A 65 -17.36 -4.17 -15.09
CA GLN A 65 -16.13 -4.79 -15.57
C GLN A 65 -16.36 -5.50 -16.90
N LEU A 66 -15.32 -5.57 -17.74
CA LEU A 66 -15.33 -6.40 -18.94
C LEU A 66 -14.93 -7.84 -18.62
N THR A 67 -15.73 -8.79 -19.11
CA THR A 67 -15.48 -10.23 -19.05
C THR A 67 -15.53 -10.83 -20.45
N VAL A 68 -15.14 -12.10 -20.60
CA VAL A 68 -15.20 -12.80 -21.88
C VAL A 68 -16.62 -12.91 -22.46
N VAL A 69 -17.65 -12.81 -21.61
CA VAL A 69 -19.07 -12.83 -21.99
C VAL A 69 -19.70 -11.44 -22.03
N GLY A 70 -18.89 -10.37 -21.99
CA GLY A 70 -19.33 -8.98 -22.03
C GLY A 70 -19.27 -8.25 -20.69
N ALA A 71 -19.96 -7.12 -20.62
CA ALA A 71 -20.02 -6.26 -19.45
C ALA A 71 -20.79 -6.90 -18.29
N ARG A 72 -20.23 -6.85 -17.08
CA ARG A 72 -20.86 -7.36 -15.85
C ARG A 72 -20.82 -6.30 -14.74
N PRO A 73 -21.87 -6.21 -13.90
CA PRO A 73 -21.89 -5.28 -12.78
C PRO A 73 -20.85 -5.68 -11.73
N ILE A 74 -20.25 -4.69 -11.06
CA ILE A 74 -19.37 -4.87 -9.90
C ILE A 74 -19.76 -3.92 -8.77
N GLY A 75 -19.98 -4.47 -7.58
CA GLY A 75 -20.18 -3.68 -6.36
C GLY A 75 -18.87 -3.11 -5.80
N GLY A 76 -18.98 -2.19 -4.85
CA GLY A 76 -17.85 -1.52 -4.19
C GLY A 76 -18.05 -0.01 -4.13
N GLN A 77 -17.11 0.68 -3.49
CA GLN A 77 -17.05 2.14 -3.47
C GLN A 77 -16.58 2.67 -4.84
N GLU A 78 -17.03 3.87 -5.18
CA GLU A 78 -16.48 4.63 -6.31
C GLU A 78 -15.18 5.32 -5.90
N ILE A 79 -14.23 5.37 -6.84
CA ILE A 79 -13.04 6.19 -6.70
C ILE A 79 -13.10 7.33 -7.71
N ARG A 80 -13.06 8.57 -7.24
CA ARG A 80 -12.87 9.76 -8.07
C ARG A 80 -11.43 10.22 -7.99
N VAL A 81 -10.77 10.36 -9.13
CA VAL A 81 -9.37 10.76 -9.24
C VAL A 81 -9.27 12.10 -9.98
N THR A 82 -8.53 13.06 -9.41
CA THR A 82 -8.30 14.38 -10.00
C THR A 82 -6.92 14.92 -9.64
N THR A 83 -6.47 15.95 -10.36
CA THR A 83 -5.30 16.77 -10.00
C THR A 83 -5.74 18.22 -9.81
N ALA A 84 -4.84 19.07 -9.32
CA ALA A 84 -5.11 20.51 -9.18
C ALA A 84 -5.48 21.20 -10.52
N GLY A 85 -4.88 20.74 -11.63
CA GLY A 85 -5.18 21.24 -12.98
C GLY A 85 -6.23 20.42 -13.74
N GLY A 86 -6.82 19.41 -13.10
CA GLY A 86 -7.63 18.40 -13.77
C GLY A 86 -6.82 17.37 -14.55
N LEU A 87 -7.37 16.17 -14.67
CA LEU A 87 -6.90 15.14 -15.58
C LEU A 87 -7.50 15.34 -16.96
N ARG A 88 -6.86 14.75 -17.97
CA ARG A 88 -7.34 14.69 -19.35
C ARG A 88 -7.86 13.29 -19.70
N ASN A 89 -8.59 13.21 -20.81
CA ASN A 89 -9.17 11.96 -21.32
C ASN A 89 -8.09 10.95 -21.81
N ASP A 90 -6.90 11.40 -22.19
CA ASP A 90 -5.77 10.53 -22.53
C ASP A 90 -5.05 9.95 -21.28
N GLN A 91 -5.36 10.44 -20.08
CA GLN A 91 -4.65 10.09 -18.84
C GLN A 91 -5.27 8.93 -18.05
N GLY A 92 -6.04 8.05 -18.71
CA GLY A 92 -6.71 6.93 -18.05
C GLY A 92 -5.76 5.94 -17.35
N ALA A 93 -4.56 5.71 -17.90
CA ALA A 93 -3.57 4.84 -17.28
C ALA A 93 -3.01 5.43 -15.97
N LEU A 94 -2.69 6.72 -15.97
CA LEU A 94 -2.29 7.46 -14.77
C LEU A 94 -3.40 7.43 -13.72
N ALA A 95 -4.63 7.71 -14.15
CA ALA A 95 -5.79 7.68 -13.27
C ALA A 95 -6.03 6.30 -12.63
N LYS A 96 -5.85 5.21 -13.40
CA LYS A 96 -5.98 3.84 -12.87
C LYS A 96 -4.89 3.52 -11.84
N LYS A 97 -3.63 3.93 -12.06
CA LYS A 97 -2.57 3.81 -11.06
C LYS A 97 -2.92 4.57 -9.77
N ALA A 98 -3.41 5.79 -9.91
CA ALA A 98 -3.83 6.60 -8.76
C ALA A 98 -5.04 6.01 -8.03
N ALA A 99 -6.01 5.46 -8.75
CA ALA A 99 -7.15 4.76 -8.16
C ALA A 99 -6.70 3.54 -7.34
N ARG A 100 -5.72 2.78 -7.84
CA ARG A 100 -5.12 1.67 -7.08
C ARG A 100 -4.50 2.15 -5.77
N ALA A 101 -3.65 3.17 -5.84
CA ALA A 101 -3.02 3.74 -4.65
C ALA A 101 -4.06 4.33 -3.66
N THR A 102 -5.09 4.99 -4.19
CA THR A 102 -6.17 5.60 -3.40
C THR A 102 -6.98 4.55 -2.66
N CYS A 103 -7.35 3.46 -3.33
CA CYS A 103 -8.10 2.38 -2.69
C CYS A 103 -7.26 1.68 -1.62
N ALA A 104 -5.97 1.44 -1.89
CA ALA A 104 -5.05 0.90 -0.90
C ALA A 104 -4.92 1.82 0.33
N ALA A 105 -4.83 3.15 0.11
CA ALA A 105 -4.82 4.13 1.20
C ALA A 105 -6.12 4.14 2.01
N ALA A 106 -7.25 3.77 1.39
CA ALA A 106 -8.53 3.60 2.05
C ALA A 106 -8.69 2.24 2.76
N GLY A 107 -7.69 1.36 2.73
CA GLY A 107 -7.76 0.01 3.31
C GLY A 107 -8.51 -1.00 2.44
N GLY A 108 -8.64 -0.75 1.14
CA GLY A 108 -9.30 -1.64 0.19
C GLY A 108 -8.36 -2.19 -0.89
N GLN A 109 -8.90 -3.08 -1.71
CA GLN A 109 -8.26 -3.63 -2.89
C GLN A 109 -8.92 -3.08 -4.16
N PHE A 110 -8.08 -2.54 -5.06
CA PHE A 110 -8.58 -2.00 -6.32
C PHE A 110 -8.97 -3.12 -7.29
N ARG A 111 -10.18 -3.01 -7.86
CA ARG A 111 -10.68 -3.94 -8.86
C ARG A 111 -10.13 -3.58 -10.23
N GLU A 112 -9.04 -4.23 -10.63
CA GLU A 112 -8.31 -3.95 -11.89
C GLU A 112 -9.17 -3.93 -13.15
N LYS A 113 -10.23 -4.73 -13.18
CA LYS A 113 -11.16 -4.85 -14.32
C LYS A 113 -12.27 -3.80 -14.32
N ALA A 114 -12.36 -2.95 -13.29
CA ALA A 114 -13.30 -1.84 -13.26
C ALA A 114 -13.03 -0.89 -14.45
N ILE A 115 -14.10 -0.54 -15.16
CA ILE A 115 -14.06 0.41 -16.26
C ILE A 115 -14.06 1.82 -15.67
N GLY A 116 -13.05 2.60 -16.04
CA GLY A 116 -12.99 4.02 -15.70
C GLY A 116 -13.77 4.86 -16.71
N LYS A 117 -14.43 5.92 -16.23
CA LYS A 117 -15.07 6.95 -17.06
C LYS A 117 -14.39 8.29 -16.82
N TYR A 118 -14.02 8.97 -17.91
CA TYR A 118 -13.59 10.36 -17.83
C TYR A 118 -14.81 11.28 -17.68
N ASP A 119 -14.76 12.14 -16.66
CA ASP A 119 -15.67 13.25 -16.44
C ASP A 119 -15.08 14.54 -17.03
N ARG A 120 -15.90 15.33 -17.71
CA ARG A 120 -15.48 16.57 -18.37
C ARG A 120 -15.01 17.64 -17.38
N ALA A 121 -15.30 17.48 -16.09
CA ALA A 121 -14.73 18.29 -15.01
C ALA A 121 -13.26 17.99 -14.69
N GLY A 122 -12.58 17.15 -15.49
CA GLY A 122 -11.16 16.83 -15.31
C GLY A 122 -10.93 15.73 -14.27
N ALA A 123 -11.87 14.79 -14.15
CA ALA A 123 -11.76 13.68 -13.21
C ALA A 123 -11.93 12.33 -13.90
N TRP A 124 -11.38 11.28 -13.31
CA TRP A 124 -11.64 9.90 -13.68
C TRP A 124 -12.43 9.22 -12.57
N LEU A 125 -13.52 8.56 -12.94
CA LEU A 125 -14.42 7.86 -12.03
C LEU A 125 -14.31 6.36 -12.24
N PHE A 126 -14.10 5.61 -11.15
CA PHE A 126 -14.05 4.15 -11.14
C PHE A 126 -15.12 3.62 -10.18
N ALA A 127 -16.36 3.55 -10.66
CA ALA A 127 -17.48 2.99 -9.90
C ALA A 127 -17.23 1.51 -9.57
N GLY A 128 -17.54 1.08 -8.34
CA GLY A 128 -17.22 -0.26 -7.84
C GLY A 128 -15.71 -0.58 -7.83
N GLY A 129 -14.85 0.43 -7.93
CA GLY A 129 -13.41 0.27 -8.09
C GLY A 129 -12.69 -0.14 -6.80
N CYS A 130 -13.27 0.13 -5.62
CA CYS A 130 -12.65 -0.17 -4.33
C CYS A 130 -13.53 -1.10 -3.48
N ALA A 131 -12.97 -2.19 -2.96
CA ALA A 131 -13.66 -3.15 -2.12
C ALA A 131 -12.72 -3.81 -1.11
#